data_AF-G9YG26-F1
#
_entry.id   AF-G9YG26-F1
#
_cell.length_a   1.000
_cell.length_b   1.000
_cell.length_c   1.000
_cell.angle_alpha   90.00
_cell.angle_beta   90.00
_cell.angle_gamma   90.00
#
_symmetry.space_group_name_H-M   'P 1'
#
loop_
_entity.id
_entity.type
_entity.pdbx_description
1 polymer ?
#
loop_
_entity_poly.entity_id
_entity_poly.type
_entity_poly.pdbx_seq_one_letter_code
_entity_poly.pdbx_strand_id
1 'polypeptide(L)'
;MRRTCSADWGILNESSRSTVKKISPVTGIRKGKFFTEGDAKAKVSELAAALAKDGYDFSVGIAPDTPIAQAERVVSAGKGIGDKENMKLIEDLAQAAGAAIGSSRPVAETLKYVPLNRYVGMSGQKFTGNLYIACGISGAKQHLRGIKDASTIVAINKNKNAPIFKNCDYGIVGDVREILPLLADALGRGEKKPAPPMVKMKRPLPPKAEPIGPCYVCNGCGYEYVPELGDEDADIAPGTLFSALPEDWVCPECAEEKTGFVKE
;
A
#
# COMPACT_ATOMS: atom_id res chain seq x y z
N MET A 1 -41.85 -26.73 -56.25
CA MET A 1 -40.54 -26.25 -56.80
C MET A 1 -39.67 -25.84 -55.59
N ARG A 2 -38.34 -26.00 -55.52
CA ARG A 2 -37.23 -25.42 -56.33
C ARG A 2 -37.35 -23.87 -56.39
N ARG A 3 -36.33 -23.06 -56.13
CA ARG A 3 -34.90 -23.32 -55.79
C ARG A 3 -34.24 -22.03 -55.23
N THR A 4 -33.19 -22.16 -54.40
CA THR A 4 -32.09 -21.16 -54.12
C THR A 4 -32.52 -19.77 -53.57
N CYS A 5 -31.72 -18.95 -52.86
CA CYS A 5 -30.31 -18.92 -52.42
C CYS A 5 -30.27 -18.21 -51.02
N SER A 6 -29.24 -18.21 -50.14
CA SER A 6 -27.79 -18.50 -50.17
C SER A 6 -26.92 -17.42 -50.85
N ALA A 7 -26.15 -16.57 -50.16
CA ALA A 7 -25.95 -16.32 -48.72
C ALA A 7 -25.55 -14.81 -48.53
N ASP A 8 -24.69 -14.28 -47.64
CA ASP A 8 -23.78 -14.79 -46.58
C ASP A 8 -23.27 -13.64 -45.65
N TRP A 9 -22.49 -13.98 -44.61
CA TRP A 9 -21.66 -13.13 -43.69
C TRP A 9 -22.36 -12.09 -42.76
N GLY A 10 -21.82 -11.94 -41.53
CA GLY A 10 -22.28 -10.93 -40.57
C GLY A 10 -21.98 -11.19 -39.08
N ILE A 11 -20.76 -11.59 -38.70
CA ILE A 11 -20.40 -11.79 -37.29
C ILE A 11 -20.32 -10.43 -36.57
N LEU A 12 -21.20 -10.19 -35.60
CA LEU A 12 -21.09 -9.11 -34.62
C LEU A 12 -21.18 -9.66 -33.19
N ASN A 13 -20.05 -10.19 -32.73
CA ASN A 13 -19.84 -10.59 -31.35
C ASN A 13 -18.47 -10.11 -30.87
N GLU A 14 -18.37 -8.83 -30.53
CA GLU A 14 -17.21 -8.29 -29.83
C GLU A 14 -17.69 -7.52 -28.60
N SER A 15 -17.49 -8.12 -27.43
CA SER A 15 -17.92 -7.54 -26.16
C SER A 15 -17.01 -6.36 -25.83
N SER A 16 -17.58 -5.16 -25.68
CA SER A 16 -16.89 -3.96 -25.22
C SER A 16 -16.49 -4.08 -23.73
N ARG A 17 -15.50 -4.93 -23.48
CA ARG A 17 -14.84 -5.10 -22.18
C ARG A 17 -14.09 -3.81 -21.83
N SER A 18 -14.81 -2.90 -21.19
CA SER A 18 -14.22 -1.75 -20.52
C SER A 18 -13.11 -2.24 -19.58
N THR A 19 -11.88 -1.85 -19.88
CA THR A 19 -10.69 -2.28 -19.14
C THR A 19 -10.72 -1.65 -17.77
N VAL A 20 -11.25 -2.39 -16.79
CA VAL A 20 -11.42 -1.92 -15.41
C VAL A 20 -10.08 -1.42 -14.87
N LYS A 21 -9.91 -0.08 -14.80
CA LYS A 21 -8.71 0.59 -14.30
C LYS A 21 -8.37 -0.03 -12.94
N LYS A 22 -7.25 -0.77 -12.87
CA LYS A 22 -6.78 -1.43 -11.64
C LYS A 22 -6.59 -0.36 -10.58
N ILE A 23 -7.49 -0.31 -9.60
CA ILE A 23 -7.49 0.73 -8.57
C ILE A 23 -6.21 0.59 -7.73
N SER A 24 -5.27 1.50 -7.96
CA SER A 24 -3.98 1.54 -7.26
C SER A 24 -4.18 1.58 -5.73
N PRO A 25 -3.33 0.89 -4.95
CA PRO A 25 -3.42 0.92 -3.49
C PRO A 25 -3.30 2.35 -2.94
N VAL A 26 -4.17 2.70 -1.98
CA VAL A 26 -4.14 3.99 -1.28
C VAL A 26 -2.83 4.19 -0.53
N THR A 27 -2.18 3.09 -0.11
CA THR A 27 -0.88 3.12 0.58
C THR A 27 0.32 3.07 -0.37
N GLY A 28 0.14 3.05 -1.70
CA GLY A 28 1.21 2.87 -2.70
C GLY A 28 1.59 1.39 -2.95
N ILE A 29 2.63 1.11 -3.73
CA ILE A 29 3.06 -0.26 -4.09
C ILE A 29 3.58 -1.02 -2.86
N ARG A 30 3.08 -2.25 -2.67
CA ARG A 30 3.31 -3.09 -1.48
C ARG A 30 3.75 -4.49 -1.91
N LYS A 31 4.47 -5.22 -1.04
CA LYS A 31 4.96 -6.58 -1.33
C LYS A 31 3.85 -7.60 -1.60
N GLY A 32 2.68 -7.46 -0.98
CA GLY A 32 1.51 -8.31 -1.23
C GLY A 32 1.71 -9.81 -0.99
N LYS A 33 2.63 -10.25 -0.10
CA LYS A 33 2.78 -11.67 0.22
C LYS A 33 1.64 -12.12 1.15
N PHE A 34 0.86 -13.10 0.72
CA PHE A 34 -0.24 -13.66 1.50
C PHE A 34 0.09 -15.07 2.01
N PHE A 35 -0.26 -15.33 3.27
CA PHE A 35 -0.13 -16.62 3.94
C PHE A 35 -1.54 -17.23 4.08
N THR A 36 -2.00 -17.90 3.03
CA THR A 36 -3.36 -18.50 2.97
C THR A 36 -3.38 -19.99 3.24
N GLU A 37 -2.31 -20.70 2.90
CA GLU A 37 -2.20 -22.16 2.98
C GLU A 37 -1.48 -22.60 4.25
N GLY A 38 -1.68 -23.85 4.65
CA GLY A 38 -1.14 -24.41 5.90
C GLY A 38 -1.89 -23.98 7.17
N ASP A 39 -1.42 -24.52 8.29
CA ASP A 39 -1.93 -24.28 9.64
C ASP A 39 -1.65 -22.86 10.15
N ALA A 40 -2.41 -22.40 11.14
CA ALA A 40 -2.24 -21.10 11.79
C ALA A 40 -0.81 -20.87 12.30
N LYS A 41 -0.19 -21.90 12.91
CA LYS A 41 1.20 -21.84 13.40
C LYS A 41 2.23 -21.72 12.27
N ALA A 42 1.98 -22.37 11.13
CA ALA A 42 2.86 -22.28 9.96
C ALA A 42 2.84 -20.87 9.35
N LYS A 43 1.64 -20.30 9.15
CA LYS A 43 1.43 -18.93 8.65
C LYS A 43 2.12 -17.88 9.51
N VAL A 44 2.06 -18.05 10.83
CA VAL A 44 2.74 -17.17 11.80
C VAL A 44 4.26 -17.32 11.73
N SER A 45 4.77 -18.55 11.67
CA SER A 45 6.22 -18.81 11.54
C SER A 45 6.79 -18.18 10.27
N GLU A 46 6.11 -18.33 9.13
CA GLU A 46 6.51 -17.69 7.88
C GLU A 46 6.46 -16.15 7.93
N LEU A 47 5.47 -15.56 8.61
CA LEU A 47 5.40 -14.12 8.82
C LEU A 47 6.58 -13.63 9.67
N ALA A 48 6.87 -14.31 10.79
CA ALA A 48 7.99 -13.96 11.65
C ALA A 48 9.34 -14.07 10.91
N ALA A 49 9.55 -15.15 10.15
CA ALA A 49 10.73 -15.32 9.30
C ALA A 49 10.83 -14.25 8.19
N ALA A 50 9.71 -13.83 7.61
CA ALA A 50 9.70 -12.76 6.61
C ALA A 50 10.04 -11.38 7.22
N LEU A 51 9.56 -11.09 8.43
CA LEU A 51 9.90 -9.85 9.16
C LEU A 51 11.36 -9.86 9.63
N ALA A 52 11.89 -11.00 10.09
CA ALA A 52 13.31 -11.15 10.40
C ALA A 52 14.19 -10.94 9.15
N LYS A 53 13.79 -11.48 7.98
CA LYS A 53 14.49 -11.25 6.70
C LYS A 53 14.43 -9.79 6.23
N ASP A 54 13.40 -9.05 6.61
CA ASP A 54 13.27 -7.60 6.39
C ASP A 54 14.15 -6.75 7.33
N GLY A 55 14.79 -7.37 8.33
CA GLY A 55 15.65 -6.68 9.31
C GLY A 55 14.92 -6.15 10.55
N TYR A 56 13.73 -6.67 10.88
CA TYR A 56 13.04 -6.31 12.12
C TYR A 56 13.60 -7.08 13.33
N ASP A 57 14.31 -6.38 14.22
CA ASP A 57 14.72 -6.92 15.51
C ASP A 57 13.64 -6.71 16.59
N PHE A 58 13.07 -7.83 17.06
CA PHE A 58 12.09 -7.88 18.13
C PHE A 58 12.69 -8.06 19.53
N SER A 59 14.02 -7.99 19.69
CA SER A 59 14.70 -7.94 21.01
C SER A 59 14.59 -6.57 21.68
N VAL A 60 14.48 -5.51 20.86
CA VAL A 60 14.24 -4.13 21.29
C VAL A 60 12.77 -3.72 21.12
N GLY A 61 12.34 -2.72 21.89
CA GLY A 61 10.97 -2.22 21.84
C GLY A 61 10.75 -0.83 22.40
N ILE A 62 9.58 -0.28 22.10
CA ILE A 62 9.03 0.95 22.69
C ILE A 62 7.86 0.62 23.64
N ALA A 63 7.52 1.54 24.54
CA ALA A 63 6.41 1.36 25.46
C ALA A 63 5.05 1.32 24.73
N PRO A 64 4.06 0.51 25.17
CA PRO A 64 2.75 0.42 24.52
C PRO A 64 1.98 1.74 24.43
N ASP A 65 2.26 2.68 25.32
CA ASP A 65 1.68 4.02 25.39
C ASP A 65 2.48 5.10 24.64
N THR A 66 3.57 4.76 23.94
CA THR A 66 4.32 5.71 23.09
C THR A 66 3.38 6.44 22.11
N PRO A 67 3.53 7.75 21.87
CA PRO A 67 2.73 8.48 20.88
C PRO A 67 2.90 7.91 19.47
N ILE A 68 1.78 7.71 18.75
CA ILE A 68 1.77 7.03 17.45
C ILE A 68 2.63 7.73 16.38
N ALA A 69 2.78 9.05 16.47
CA ALA A 69 3.64 9.84 15.56
C ALA A 69 5.15 9.68 15.84
N GLN A 70 5.53 9.14 17.00
CA GLN A 70 6.91 8.88 17.42
C GLN A 70 7.25 7.38 17.45
N ALA A 71 6.24 6.51 17.35
CA ALA A 71 6.39 5.07 17.43
C ALA A 71 7.06 4.49 16.16
N GLU A 72 8.12 3.70 16.34
CA GLU A 72 8.69 2.89 15.24
C GLU A 72 7.71 1.81 14.76
N ARG A 73 6.92 1.26 15.69
CA ARG A 73 6.06 0.10 15.47
C ARG A 73 4.70 0.32 16.12
N VAL A 74 3.61 -0.05 15.45
CA VAL A 74 2.26 0.00 16.01
C VAL A 74 1.52 -1.31 15.77
N VAL A 75 0.94 -1.87 16.83
CA VAL A 75 -0.08 -2.93 16.75
C VAL A 75 -1.45 -2.27 16.89
N SER A 76 -2.34 -2.50 15.92
CA SER A 76 -3.54 -1.69 15.74
C SER A 76 -4.83 -2.52 15.75
N ALA A 77 -5.72 -2.20 16.70
CA ALA A 77 -7.00 -2.89 16.88
C ALA A 77 -8.08 -2.45 15.88
N GLY A 78 -8.64 -3.42 15.15
CA GLY A 78 -9.80 -3.26 14.28
C GLY A 78 -11.12 -3.66 14.94
N LYS A 79 -12.25 -3.23 14.36
CA LYS A 79 -13.59 -3.73 14.78
C LYS A 79 -13.69 -5.28 14.72
N GLY A 80 -12.85 -5.93 13.91
CA GLY A 80 -12.76 -7.40 13.85
C GLY A 80 -12.21 -8.07 15.11
N ILE A 81 -11.69 -7.32 16.09
CA ILE A 81 -11.24 -7.88 17.39
C ILE A 81 -12.40 -8.44 18.23
N GLY A 82 -13.64 -7.99 17.96
CA GLY A 82 -14.81 -8.36 18.74
C GLY A 82 -14.87 -7.60 20.05
N ASP A 83 -14.99 -8.35 21.14
CA ASP A 83 -15.32 -7.89 22.50
C ASP A 83 -14.11 -7.30 23.21
N LYS A 84 -14.33 -6.44 24.22
CA LYS A 84 -13.25 -5.66 24.87
C LYS A 84 -12.13 -6.52 25.46
N GLU A 85 -12.46 -7.70 25.98
CA GLU A 85 -11.51 -8.65 26.56
C GLU A 85 -10.43 -9.09 25.56
N ASN A 86 -10.77 -9.16 24.26
CA ASN A 86 -9.83 -9.49 23.19
C ASN A 86 -8.77 -8.39 22.96
N MET A 87 -8.92 -7.19 23.55
CA MET A 87 -7.85 -6.18 23.57
C MET A 87 -6.59 -6.67 24.27
N LYS A 88 -6.70 -7.59 25.25
CA LYS A 88 -5.52 -8.19 25.87
C LYS A 88 -4.60 -8.88 24.84
N LEU A 89 -5.17 -9.44 23.77
CA LEU A 89 -4.39 -10.05 22.68
C LEU A 89 -3.62 -9.02 21.83
N ILE A 90 -4.08 -7.77 21.83
CA ILE A 90 -3.40 -6.63 21.20
C ILE A 90 -2.31 -6.10 22.14
N GLU A 91 -2.54 -6.08 23.45
CA GLU A 91 -1.56 -5.70 24.49
C GLU A 91 -0.41 -6.71 24.57
N ASP A 92 -0.71 -8.01 24.69
CA ASP A 92 0.26 -9.12 24.65
C ASP A 92 1.14 -9.04 23.38
N LEU A 93 0.54 -8.82 22.20
CA LEU A 93 1.29 -8.69 20.95
C LEU A 93 2.07 -7.37 20.85
N ALA A 94 1.56 -6.26 21.39
CA ALA A 94 2.28 -4.99 21.44
C ALA A 94 3.55 -5.11 22.30
N GLN A 95 3.47 -5.80 23.45
CA GLN A 95 4.62 -6.12 24.28
C GLN A 95 5.61 -7.04 23.54
N ALA A 96 5.13 -8.14 22.93
CA ALA A 96 6.00 -9.07 22.20
C ALA A 96 6.65 -8.47 20.95
N ALA A 97 5.98 -7.56 20.24
CA ALA A 97 6.54 -6.84 19.09
C ALA A 97 7.39 -5.62 19.47
N GLY A 98 7.39 -5.22 20.75
CA GLY A 98 8.05 -3.99 21.21
C GLY A 98 7.46 -2.74 20.58
N ALA A 99 6.13 -2.61 20.59
CA ALA A 99 5.36 -1.69 19.76
C ALA A 99 4.31 -0.89 20.55
N ALA A 100 3.94 0.28 20.02
CA ALA A 100 2.85 1.08 20.57
C ALA A 100 1.48 0.51 20.20
N ILE A 101 0.49 0.70 21.06
CA ILE A 101 -0.91 0.35 20.77
C ILE A 101 -1.54 1.47 19.95
N GLY A 102 -2.30 1.09 18.93
CA GLY A 102 -3.17 1.95 18.13
C GLY A 102 -4.51 1.30 17.83
N SER A 103 -5.38 2.00 17.11
CA SER A 103 -6.66 1.43 16.67
C SER A 103 -7.25 2.07 15.42
N SER A 104 -8.26 1.40 14.88
CA SER A 104 -9.20 1.96 13.91
C SER A 104 -10.30 2.80 14.57
N ARG A 105 -10.87 3.75 13.82
CA ARG A 105 -11.90 4.70 14.28
C ARG A 105 -13.03 4.07 15.14
N PRO A 106 -13.67 2.95 14.75
CA PRO A 106 -14.77 2.39 15.53
C PRO A 106 -14.36 1.86 16.91
N VAL A 107 -13.10 1.47 17.09
CA VAL A 107 -12.60 0.92 18.37
C VAL A 107 -12.40 2.03 19.40
N ALA A 108 -12.02 3.23 18.97
CA ALA A 108 -11.86 4.39 19.84
C ALA A 108 -13.16 5.20 20.03
N GLU A 109 -13.91 5.49 18.96
CA GLU A 109 -15.13 6.32 19.05
C GLU A 109 -16.37 5.52 19.48
N THR A 110 -16.63 4.39 18.83
CA THR A 110 -17.90 3.65 18.99
C THR A 110 -17.84 2.66 20.14
N LEU A 111 -16.77 1.85 20.19
CA LEU A 111 -16.57 0.83 21.22
C LEU A 111 -15.87 1.37 22.48
N LYS A 112 -15.14 2.49 22.35
CA LYS A 112 -14.41 3.15 23.45
C LYS A 112 -13.47 2.21 24.22
N TYR A 113 -12.82 1.29 23.51
CA TYR A 113 -11.86 0.35 24.11
C TYR A 113 -10.51 1.01 24.39
N VAL A 114 -10.15 2.02 23.59
CA VAL A 114 -8.92 2.81 23.72
C VAL A 114 -9.24 4.31 23.61
N PRO A 115 -8.44 5.21 24.21
CA PRO A 115 -8.62 6.66 24.09
C PRO A 115 -8.43 7.16 22.64
N LEU A 116 -9.02 8.31 22.32
CA LEU A 116 -9.05 8.88 20.96
C LEU A 116 -7.65 9.18 20.39
N ASN A 117 -6.64 9.41 21.23
CA ASN A 117 -5.24 9.57 20.78
C ASN A 117 -4.62 8.28 20.22
N ARG A 118 -5.28 7.12 20.35
CA ARG A 118 -4.87 5.83 19.73
C ARG A 118 -5.45 5.62 18.33
N TYR A 119 -6.45 6.39 17.91
CA TYR A 119 -7.09 6.25 16.61
C TYR A 119 -6.16 6.70 15.46
N VAL A 120 -5.87 5.78 14.53
CA VAL A 120 -5.11 6.02 13.30
C VAL A 120 -6.04 6.20 12.09
N GLY A 121 -5.85 7.27 11.32
CA GLY A 121 -6.63 7.50 10.10
C GLY A 121 -6.58 8.93 9.54
N MET A 122 -7.53 9.25 8.65
CA MET A 122 -7.62 10.55 7.99
C MET A 122 -7.83 11.70 8.99
N SER A 123 -8.75 11.55 9.94
CA SER A 123 -9.06 12.50 11.02
C SER A 123 -8.47 12.08 12.38
N GLY A 124 -7.52 11.14 12.37
CA GLY A 124 -6.81 10.66 13.56
C GLY A 124 -5.30 10.81 13.39
N GLN A 125 -4.56 10.11 14.24
CA GLN A 125 -3.10 10.04 14.18
C GLN A 125 -2.61 9.52 12.82
N LYS A 126 -1.42 9.98 12.44
CA LYS A 126 -0.64 9.44 11.30
C LYS A 126 0.43 8.53 11.85
N PHE A 127 0.60 7.36 11.23
CA PHE A 127 1.72 6.48 11.49
C PHE A 127 2.69 6.51 10.31
N THR A 128 3.90 6.99 10.59
CA THR A 128 5.02 7.14 9.63
C THR A 128 6.19 6.22 9.98
N GLY A 129 6.06 5.37 10.99
CA GLY A 129 7.10 4.44 11.44
C GLY A 129 7.40 3.30 10.47
N ASN A 130 8.15 2.31 10.95
CA ASN A 130 8.60 1.17 10.15
C ASN A 130 7.49 0.11 10.03
N LEU A 131 6.95 -0.40 11.14
CA LEU A 131 6.05 -1.57 11.15
C LEU A 131 4.63 -1.24 11.63
N TYR A 132 3.62 -1.52 10.79
CA TYR A 132 2.22 -1.43 11.18
C TYR A 132 1.52 -2.79 11.13
N ILE A 133 1.06 -3.31 12.26
CA ILE A 133 0.34 -4.59 12.35
C ILE A 133 -1.17 -4.31 12.52
N ALA A 134 -1.94 -4.57 11.47
CA ALA A 134 -3.36 -4.25 11.38
C ALA A 134 -4.24 -5.48 11.72
N CYS A 135 -4.73 -5.53 12.96
CA CYS A 135 -5.41 -6.70 13.53
C CYS A 135 -6.94 -6.57 13.42
N GLY A 136 -7.59 -7.32 12.52
CA GLY A 136 -9.04 -7.27 12.33
C GLY A 136 -9.55 -5.97 11.67
N ILE A 137 -8.67 -5.25 10.98
CA ILE A 137 -8.96 -3.98 10.30
C ILE A 137 -9.39 -4.25 8.85
N SER A 138 -10.46 -3.59 8.38
CA SER A 138 -10.97 -3.76 7.01
C SER A 138 -10.19 -2.99 5.94
N GLY A 139 -9.52 -1.89 6.30
CA GLY A 139 -8.81 -1.03 5.36
C GLY A 139 -9.70 -0.02 4.63
N ALA A 140 -10.68 0.59 5.31
CA ALA A 140 -11.42 1.73 4.76
C ALA A 140 -10.46 2.86 4.31
N LYS A 141 -10.77 3.56 3.20
CA LYS A 141 -9.89 4.60 2.61
C LYS A 141 -9.42 5.65 3.62
N GLN A 142 -10.28 6.00 4.57
CA GLN A 142 -9.99 6.91 5.68
C GLN A 142 -8.88 6.38 6.59
N HIS A 143 -8.87 5.09 6.93
CA HIS A 143 -7.83 4.49 7.75
C HIS A 143 -6.51 4.31 6.97
N LEU A 144 -6.59 3.91 5.69
CA LEU A 144 -5.42 3.75 4.82
C LEU A 144 -4.64 5.06 4.66
N ARG A 145 -5.32 6.22 4.57
CA ARG A 145 -4.70 7.56 4.60
C ARG A 145 -4.02 7.93 5.93
N GLY A 146 -4.15 7.13 6.98
CA GLY A 146 -3.39 7.27 8.24
C GLY A 146 -2.11 6.44 8.30
N ILE A 147 -1.92 5.49 7.37
CA ILE A 147 -0.79 4.53 7.36
C ILE A 147 -0.07 4.47 6.00
N LYS A 148 -0.37 5.40 5.09
CA LYS A 148 0.16 5.45 3.71
C LYS A 148 1.70 5.30 3.69
N ASP A 149 2.36 5.99 4.60
CA ASP A 149 3.81 6.20 4.63
C ASP A 149 4.53 5.26 5.63
N ALA A 150 3.82 4.27 6.18
CA ALA A 150 4.41 3.13 6.90
C ALA A 150 5.35 2.33 5.97
N SER A 151 6.50 1.88 6.46
CA SER A 151 7.45 1.13 5.61
C SER A 151 6.93 -0.26 5.28
N THR A 152 6.56 -1.05 6.30
CA THR A 152 5.93 -2.37 6.16
C THR A 152 4.55 -2.38 6.83
N ILE A 153 3.53 -2.82 6.10
CA ILE A 153 2.18 -3.05 6.64
C ILE A 153 1.91 -4.56 6.68
N VAL A 154 1.62 -5.09 7.86
CA VAL A 154 1.14 -6.45 8.11
C VAL A 154 -0.37 -6.40 8.34
N ALA A 155 -1.15 -7.30 7.75
CA ALA A 155 -2.59 -7.40 7.94
C ALA A 155 -3.02 -8.79 8.40
N ILE A 156 -3.85 -8.86 9.44
CA ILE A 156 -4.43 -10.10 9.95
C ILE A 156 -5.95 -9.94 9.91
N ASN A 157 -6.65 -10.69 9.04
CA ASN A 157 -8.10 -10.56 8.89
C ASN A 157 -8.73 -11.83 8.29
N LYS A 158 -9.83 -12.31 8.88
CA LYS A 158 -10.59 -13.47 8.39
C LYS A 158 -11.18 -13.29 6.99
N ASN A 159 -11.46 -12.06 6.57
CA ASN A 159 -12.01 -11.79 5.24
C ASN A 159 -10.90 -11.53 4.22
N LYS A 160 -10.53 -12.55 3.43
CA LYS A 160 -9.55 -12.47 2.31
C LYS A 160 -9.81 -11.32 1.32
N ASN A 161 -11.06 -10.86 1.18
CA ASN A 161 -11.45 -9.77 0.28
C ASN A 161 -11.37 -8.37 0.93
N ALA A 162 -10.89 -8.25 2.17
CA ALA A 162 -10.78 -6.98 2.86
C ALA A 162 -9.81 -6.00 2.13
N PRO A 163 -10.21 -4.74 1.88
CA PRO A 163 -9.36 -3.73 1.23
C PRO A 163 -7.96 -3.53 1.82
N ILE A 164 -7.75 -3.83 3.10
CA ILE A 164 -6.43 -3.81 3.75
C ILE A 164 -5.42 -4.72 3.03
N PHE A 165 -5.85 -5.87 2.51
CA PHE A 165 -4.95 -6.84 1.85
C PHE A 165 -4.39 -6.32 0.52
N LYS A 166 -5.13 -5.43 -0.17
CA LYS A 166 -4.61 -4.71 -1.35
C LYS A 166 -3.61 -3.60 -0.98
N ASN A 167 -3.37 -3.37 0.30
CA ASN A 167 -2.61 -2.24 0.85
C ASN A 167 -1.56 -2.68 1.89
N CYS A 168 -1.31 -3.99 2.02
CA CYS A 168 -0.33 -4.58 2.95
C CYS A 168 0.84 -5.23 2.21
N ASP A 169 1.99 -5.27 2.87
CA ASP A 169 3.18 -5.99 2.42
C ASP A 169 3.09 -7.48 2.78
N TYR A 170 2.52 -7.80 3.94
CA TYR A 170 2.28 -9.15 4.42
C TYR A 170 0.83 -9.31 4.89
N GLY A 171 0.19 -10.43 4.57
CA GLY A 171 -1.20 -10.70 4.96
C GLY A 171 -1.44 -12.14 5.43
N ILE A 172 -1.99 -12.32 6.64
CA ILE A 172 -2.51 -13.60 7.13
C ILE A 172 -4.04 -13.58 7.03
N VAL A 173 -4.60 -14.64 6.42
CA VAL A 173 -6.05 -14.89 6.42
C VAL A 173 -6.36 -15.94 7.49
N GLY A 174 -7.01 -15.51 8.57
CA GLY A 174 -7.36 -16.30 9.76
C GLY A 174 -8.10 -15.47 10.81
N ASP A 175 -8.55 -16.07 11.92
CA ASP A 175 -9.12 -15.28 13.02
C ASP A 175 -8.02 -14.64 13.87
N VAL A 176 -8.28 -13.43 14.37
CA VAL A 176 -7.33 -12.71 15.22
C VAL A 176 -7.12 -13.40 16.58
N ARG A 177 -8.13 -14.10 17.11
CA ARG A 177 -8.01 -14.77 18.42
C ARG A 177 -7.04 -15.95 18.39
N GLU A 178 -6.88 -16.58 17.23
CA GLU A 178 -5.96 -17.70 16.98
C GLU A 178 -4.56 -17.20 16.60
N ILE A 179 -4.49 -16.22 15.69
CA ILE A 179 -3.22 -15.74 15.13
C ILE A 179 -2.45 -14.82 16.09
N LEU A 180 -3.11 -13.99 16.90
CA LEU A 180 -2.41 -13.02 17.77
C LEU A 180 -1.60 -13.69 18.90
N PRO A 181 -2.10 -14.71 19.65
CA PRO A 181 -1.29 -15.41 20.64
C PRO A 181 -0.07 -16.10 20.03
N LEU A 182 -0.27 -16.84 18.94
CA LEU A 182 0.80 -17.54 18.22
C LEU A 182 1.88 -16.56 17.73
N LEU A 183 1.49 -15.38 17.25
CA LEU A 183 2.43 -14.35 16.82
C LEU A 183 3.16 -13.70 18.00
N ALA A 184 2.49 -13.45 19.13
CA ALA A 184 3.14 -12.96 20.34
C ALA A 184 4.17 -13.97 20.89
N ASP A 185 3.89 -15.27 20.79
CA ASP A 185 4.84 -16.33 21.15
C ASP A 185 6.02 -16.38 20.17
N ALA A 186 5.77 -16.26 18.86
CA ALA A 186 6.81 -16.27 17.82
C ALA A 186 7.74 -15.03 17.83
N LEU A 187 7.25 -13.88 18.30
CA LEU A 187 8.06 -12.66 18.51
C LEU A 187 8.70 -12.60 19.91
N GLY A 188 8.35 -13.55 20.78
CA GLY A 188 8.86 -13.69 22.15
C GLY A 188 8.29 -12.67 23.14
N ARG A 189 7.69 -13.16 24.23
CA ARG A 189 7.08 -12.33 25.30
C ARG A 189 8.07 -11.76 26.34
N GLY A 190 9.37 -11.99 26.16
CA GLY A 190 10.40 -11.52 27.10
C GLY A 190 10.51 -9.98 27.16
N GLU A 191 11.08 -9.47 28.24
CA GLU A 191 11.34 -8.03 28.40
C GLU A 191 12.19 -7.49 27.24
N LYS A 192 11.75 -6.35 26.69
CA LYS A 192 12.39 -5.72 25.54
C LYS A 192 13.37 -4.66 26.01
N LYS A 193 14.56 -4.64 25.42
CA LYS A 193 15.50 -3.53 25.64
C LYS A 193 14.92 -2.24 25.04
N PRO A 194 15.18 -1.05 25.63
CA PRO A 194 14.72 0.21 25.05
C PRO A 194 15.26 0.36 23.63
N ALA A 195 14.36 0.64 22.68
CA ALA A 195 14.74 0.80 21.28
C ALA A 195 15.70 1.99 21.07
N PRO A 196 16.68 1.87 20.15
CA PRO A 196 17.46 3.01 19.70
C PRO A 196 16.56 4.05 18.98
N PRO A 197 17.04 5.28 18.76
CA PRO A 197 16.31 6.27 17.96
C PRO A 197 15.89 5.72 16.60
N MET A 198 14.61 5.87 16.24
CA MET A 198 14.01 5.27 15.04
C MET A 198 14.76 5.66 13.76
N VAL A 199 15.41 4.67 13.14
CA VAL A 199 15.92 4.79 11.76
C VAL A 199 14.83 4.35 10.80
N LYS A 200 14.41 5.25 9.90
CA LYS A 200 13.33 4.98 8.94
C LYS A 200 13.80 4.00 7.85
N MET A 201 13.22 2.80 7.84
CA MET A 201 13.46 1.80 6.80
C MET A 201 13.04 2.31 5.43
N LYS A 202 13.95 2.27 4.45
CA LYS A 202 13.67 2.62 3.05
C LYS A 202 12.64 1.64 2.48
N ARG A 203 11.56 2.19 1.94
CA ARG A 203 10.58 1.44 1.15
C ARG A 203 11.15 1.19 -0.26
N PRO A 204 10.95 0.00 -0.87
CA PRO A 204 11.19 -0.15 -2.30
C PRO A 204 10.26 0.81 -3.06
N LEU A 205 10.85 1.79 -3.75
CA LEU A 205 10.14 2.60 -4.73
C LEU A 205 9.79 1.71 -5.93
N PRO A 206 8.76 2.05 -6.73
CA PRO A 206 8.71 1.54 -8.09
C PRO A 206 10.04 1.87 -8.81
N PRO A 207 10.52 1.03 -9.73
CA PRO A 207 11.38 1.57 -10.79
C PRO A 207 10.62 2.73 -11.44
N LYS A 208 11.31 3.82 -11.77
CA LYS A 208 10.73 4.82 -12.68
C LYS A 208 10.25 4.08 -13.93
N ALA A 209 9.15 4.52 -14.53
CA ALA A 209 8.87 4.08 -15.90
C ALA A 209 10.08 4.43 -16.75
N GLU A 210 10.58 3.46 -17.52
CA GLU A 210 11.58 3.74 -18.55
C GLU A 210 10.88 4.63 -19.58
N PRO A 211 11.49 5.78 -19.97
CA PRO A 211 10.83 6.71 -20.87
C PRO A 211 10.55 6.04 -22.22
N ILE A 212 9.37 6.32 -22.77
CA ILE A 212 8.88 5.80 -24.04
C ILE A 212 9.62 6.56 -25.15
N GLY A 213 10.86 6.15 -25.39
CA GLY A 213 11.79 6.82 -26.29
C GLY A 213 12.85 7.66 -25.56
N PRO A 214 13.74 8.35 -26.30
CA PRO A 214 14.75 9.21 -25.73
C PRO A 214 14.19 10.57 -25.30
N CYS A 215 14.91 11.26 -24.42
CA CYS A 215 14.58 12.61 -23.98
C CYS A 215 14.84 13.62 -25.12
N TYR A 216 14.01 14.66 -25.21
CA TYR A 216 14.22 15.80 -26.11
C TYR A 216 14.09 17.10 -25.31
N VAL A 217 15.14 17.92 -25.33
CA VAL A 217 15.23 19.17 -24.56
C VAL A 217 15.29 20.36 -25.52
N CYS A 218 14.45 21.36 -25.31
CA CYS A 218 14.47 22.60 -26.06
C CYS A 218 15.76 23.39 -25.78
N ASN A 219 16.56 23.65 -26.81
CA ASN A 219 17.81 24.39 -26.67
C ASN A 219 17.61 25.87 -26.30
N GLY A 220 16.42 26.43 -26.54
CA GLY A 220 16.09 27.83 -26.21
C GLY A 220 15.82 28.07 -24.72
N CYS A 221 15.08 27.17 -24.05
CA CYS A 221 14.62 27.36 -22.67
C CYS A 221 14.91 26.21 -21.69
N GLY A 222 15.36 25.05 -22.18
CA GLY A 222 15.58 23.85 -21.35
C GLY A 222 14.31 23.04 -21.04
N TYR A 223 13.18 23.29 -21.70
CA TYR A 223 11.96 22.48 -21.58
C TYR A 223 12.22 21.05 -22.07
N GLU A 224 11.98 20.07 -21.19
CA GLU A 224 12.03 18.63 -21.48
C GLU A 224 10.66 18.15 -21.99
N TYR A 225 10.59 17.68 -23.24
CA TYR A 225 9.39 16.99 -23.74
C TYR A 225 9.34 15.57 -23.17
N VAL A 226 8.29 15.28 -22.40
CA VAL A 226 8.07 13.99 -21.73
C VAL A 226 6.94 13.23 -22.46
N PRO A 227 7.25 12.18 -23.25
CA PRO A 227 6.25 11.42 -24.01
C PRO A 227 5.07 10.90 -23.17
N GLU A 228 5.29 10.53 -21.92
CA GLU A 228 4.26 10.04 -21.00
C GLU A 228 3.21 11.09 -20.59
N LEU A 229 3.55 12.37 -20.72
CA LEU A 229 2.66 13.49 -20.44
C LEU A 229 1.98 13.99 -21.71
N GLY A 230 2.70 13.99 -22.84
CA GLY A 230 2.24 14.70 -24.04
C GLY A 230 2.31 16.21 -23.83
N ASP A 231 1.35 16.94 -24.40
CA ASP A 231 1.23 18.40 -24.30
C ASP A 231 -0.25 18.79 -24.39
N GLU A 232 -0.83 19.24 -23.27
CA GLU A 232 -2.26 19.54 -23.15
C GLU A 232 -2.64 20.85 -23.87
N ASP A 233 -1.72 21.81 -23.97
CA ASP A 233 -1.95 23.10 -24.63
C ASP A 233 -1.90 23.00 -26.17
N ALA A 234 -1.31 21.92 -26.71
CA ALA A 234 -1.24 21.61 -28.14
C ALA A 234 -2.03 20.34 -28.55
N ASP A 235 -3.00 19.89 -27.73
CA ASP A 235 -3.84 18.70 -27.97
C ASP A 235 -3.07 17.37 -28.19
N ILE A 236 -1.81 17.29 -27.75
CA ILE A 236 -0.94 16.10 -27.91
C ILE A 236 -1.22 15.07 -26.82
N ALA A 237 -1.73 13.92 -27.22
CA ALA A 237 -2.11 12.85 -26.30
C ALA A 237 -0.91 12.26 -25.51
N PRO A 238 -1.09 11.95 -24.20
CA PRO A 238 -0.13 11.20 -23.40
C PRO A 238 0.27 9.86 -24.05
N GLY A 239 1.58 9.62 -24.17
CA GLY A 239 2.19 8.49 -24.88
C GLY A 239 2.71 8.81 -26.28
N THR A 240 2.64 10.06 -26.74
CA THR A 240 3.11 10.48 -28.07
C THR A 240 4.63 10.66 -28.09
N LEU A 241 5.32 9.95 -29.01
CA LEU A 241 6.75 10.14 -29.26
C LEU A 241 7.04 11.53 -29.83
N PHE A 242 8.17 12.14 -29.48
CA PHE A 242 8.62 13.41 -30.07
C PHE A 242 8.69 13.35 -31.63
N SER A 243 9.10 12.20 -32.17
CA SER A 243 9.10 11.95 -33.62
C SER A 243 7.72 11.92 -34.27
N ALA A 244 6.66 11.73 -33.48
CA ALA A 244 5.25 11.67 -33.91
C ALA A 244 4.46 12.96 -33.60
N LEU A 245 5.09 13.97 -32.97
CA LEU A 245 4.52 15.32 -32.89
C LEU A 245 4.29 15.89 -34.30
N PRO A 246 3.33 16.82 -34.48
CA PRO A 246 3.19 17.61 -35.71
C PRO A 246 4.48 18.32 -36.14
N GLU A 247 4.52 18.85 -37.36
CA GLU A 247 5.64 19.65 -37.87
C GLU A 247 5.55 21.12 -37.43
N ASP A 248 4.33 21.61 -37.21
CA ASP A 248 3.94 22.92 -36.70
C ASP A 248 3.90 23.00 -35.16
N TRP A 249 4.27 21.92 -34.46
CA TRP A 249 4.39 21.93 -32.99
C TRP A 249 5.61 22.73 -32.53
N VAL A 250 5.43 23.54 -31.50
CA VAL A 250 6.43 24.45 -30.92
C VAL A 250 6.55 24.24 -29.41
N CYS A 251 7.68 24.61 -28.83
CA CYS A 251 7.92 24.51 -27.39
C CYS A 251 6.92 25.34 -26.56
N PRO A 252 6.13 24.76 -25.63
CA PRO A 252 5.13 25.51 -24.84
C PRO A 252 5.70 26.70 -24.05
N GLU A 253 6.92 26.57 -23.51
CA GLU A 253 7.57 27.59 -22.68
C GLU A 253 8.17 28.78 -23.47
N CYS A 254 8.41 28.66 -24.78
CA CYS A 254 9.14 29.71 -25.53
C CYS A 254 8.80 29.85 -27.03
N ALA A 255 7.88 29.03 -27.56
CA ALA A 255 7.50 28.97 -28.97
C ALA A 255 8.64 28.67 -29.98
N GLU A 256 9.78 28.17 -29.52
CA GLU A 256 10.86 27.62 -30.37
C GLU A 256 10.33 26.43 -31.20
N GLU A 257 10.75 26.33 -32.46
CA GLU A 257 10.34 25.24 -33.35
C GLU A 257 10.81 23.86 -32.85
N LYS A 258 10.12 22.80 -33.27
CA LYS A 258 10.54 21.40 -33.08
C LYS A 258 11.98 21.11 -33.53
N THR A 259 12.52 21.90 -34.45
CA THR A 259 13.92 21.86 -34.93
C THR A 259 14.94 22.29 -33.87
N GLY A 260 14.54 23.11 -32.89
CA GLY A 260 15.37 23.60 -31.78
C GLY A 260 15.53 22.62 -30.61
N PHE A 261 15.00 21.40 -30.70
CA PHE A 261 15.14 20.37 -29.67
C PHE A 261 16.34 19.46 -29.92
N VAL A 262 17.19 19.33 -28.91
CA VAL A 262 18.29 18.36 -28.90
C VAL A 262 17.87 17.08 -28.19
N LYS A 263 18.43 15.95 -28.62
CA LYS A 263 18.20 14.65 -27.98
C LYS A 263 19.27 14.36 -26.93
N GLU A 264 18.84 13.91 -25.75
CA GLU A 264 19.70 13.31 -24.72
C GLU A 264 19.62 11.76 -24.71
#